data_AF-A0A2W4ZB02-F1
#
_entry.id   AF-A0A2W4ZB02-F1
#
_cell.length_a   1.000
_cell.length_b   1.000
_cell.length_c   1.000
_cell.angle_alpha   90.00
_cell.angle_beta   90.00
_cell.angle_gamma   90.00
#
_symmetry.space_group_name_H-M   'P 1'
#
loop_
_entity.id
_entity.type
_entity.pdbx_description
1 polymer ?
#
loop_
_entity_poly.entity_id
_entity_poly.type
_entity_poly.pdbx_seq_one_letter_code
_entity_poly.pdbx_strand_id
1 'polypeptide(L)'
;MNHRFLLRLVTNLAVFLLTLSCFGTVLWVIDEIVRWDILPDAWSLLVRALLVAGGIIAFVLVVMNVMISLALLAESNASRADLPNYGISTQVKRRVRQSIVIAIVAIALLIGGLQITNHLRSQAAARESQLEFTQAQNDLDTALDQVLDLFSPSLVEAIETNTLSEKGQLGNLSKLLSAVPTSFSHSPIATLVVPAAQAPFKYARINSSNIRSADNGAKLLLAPDLYATFPTTKETEVIEQLFAGKLPTLKESLSGQVIKNTLPSSWGILKRNGKAIAIVYLQSDTLPGFDPYIPSAYHHNGPKSLLSN
;
A
#
# COMPACT_ATOMS: atom_id res chain seq x y z
N MET A 1 -11.11 -42.40 44.16
CA MET A 1 -9.94 -43.07 43.54
C MET A 1 -9.27 -42.08 42.57
N ASN A 2 -7.96 -41.91 42.74
CA ASN A 2 -6.97 -41.21 41.90
C ASN A 2 -7.21 -39.73 41.48
N HIS A 3 -7.62 -38.87 42.43
CA HIS A 3 -7.51 -37.41 42.28
C HIS A 3 -6.09 -36.94 41.89
N ARG A 4 -5.04 -37.64 42.34
CA ARG A 4 -3.64 -37.37 41.96
C ARG A 4 -3.34 -37.61 40.47
N PHE A 5 -3.96 -38.61 39.85
CA PHE A 5 -3.81 -38.86 38.41
C PHE A 5 -4.56 -37.81 37.59
N LEU A 6 -5.77 -37.45 38.04
CA LEU A 6 -6.59 -36.44 37.39
C LEU A 6 -5.97 -35.04 37.48
N LEU A 7 -5.36 -34.70 38.63
CA LEU A 7 -4.53 -33.51 38.78
C LEU A 7 -3.34 -33.51 37.82
N ARG A 8 -2.53 -34.59 37.78
CA ARG A 8 -1.37 -34.66 36.86
C ARG A 8 -1.76 -34.57 35.38
N LEU A 9 -2.87 -35.20 34.99
CA LEU A 9 -3.40 -35.11 33.63
C LEU A 9 -3.81 -33.67 33.31
N VAL A 10 -4.53 -33.00 34.20
CA VAL A 10 -4.97 -31.61 34.02
C VAL A 10 -3.79 -30.65 33.99
N THR A 11 -2.78 -30.84 34.85
CA THR A 11 -1.56 -30.01 34.86
C THR A 11 -0.74 -30.20 33.59
N ASN A 12 -0.51 -31.45 33.13
CA ASN A 12 0.23 -31.69 31.89
C ASN A 12 -0.52 -31.17 30.66
N LEU A 13 -1.84 -31.31 30.63
CA LEU A 13 -2.69 -30.75 29.57
C LEU A 13 -2.61 -29.22 29.58
N ALA A 14 -2.66 -28.59 30.76
CA ALA A 14 -2.56 -27.14 30.88
C ALA A 14 -1.18 -26.60 30.50
N VAL A 15 -0.09 -27.31 30.82
CA VAL A 15 1.27 -26.95 30.38
C VAL A 15 1.39 -27.06 28.86
N PHE A 16 0.89 -28.13 28.25
CA PHE A 16 0.89 -28.31 26.79
C PHE A 16 0.07 -27.24 26.05
N LEU A 17 -1.05 -26.82 26.64
CA LEU A 17 -1.88 -25.74 26.09
C LEU A 17 -1.27 -24.35 26.31
N LEU A 18 -0.49 -24.15 27.37
CA LEU A 18 0.24 -22.91 27.63
C LEU A 18 1.44 -22.77 26.69
N THR A 19 2.13 -23.86 26.35
CA THR A 19 3.14 -23.83 25.28
C THR A 19 2.47 -23.57 23.93
N LEU A 20 1.35 -24.21 23.61
CA LEU A 20 0.58 -23.92 22.39
C LEU A 20 0.11 -22.45 22.33
N SER A 21 -0.31 -21.88 23.47
CA SER A 21 -0.62 -20.45 23.61
C SER A 21 0.56 -19.59 23.26
N CYS A 22 1.73 -19.89 23.81
CA CYS A 22 2.93 -19.09 23.61
C CYS A 22 3.33 -19.10 22.13
N PHE A 23 3.25 -20.27 21.47
CA PHE A 23 3.43 -20.38 20.01
C PHE A 23 2.37 -19.59 19.23
N GLY A 24 1.11 -19.62 19.64
CA GLY A 24 0.03 -18.84 19.01
C GLY A 24 0.24 -17.33 19.14
N THR A 25 0.64 -16.84 20.31
CA THR A 25 0.94 -15.42 20.52
C THR A 25 2.18 -14.99 19.75
N VAL A 26 3.21 -15.82 19.68
CA VAL A 26 4.41 -15.56 18.88
C VAL A 26 4.07 -15.49 17.39
N LEU A 27 3.26 -16.44 16.87
CA LEU A 27 2.78 -16.40 15.49
C LEU A 27 1.90 -15.18 15.21
N TRP A 28 1.05 -14.77 16.15
CA TRP A 28 0.24 -13.55 16.03
C TRP A 28 1.09 -12.28 16.05
N VAL A 29 2.12 -12.21 16.90
CA VAL A 29 3.07 -11.09 16.92
C VAL A 29 3.87 -11.05 15.61
N ILE A 30 4.25 -12.21 15.06
CA ILE A 30 4.92 -12.28 13.75
C ILE A 30 3.96 -11.79 12.64
N ASP A 31 2.68 -12.17 12.66
CA ASP A 31 1.66 -11.70 11.70
C ASP A 31 1.48 -10.17 11.75
N GLU A 32 1.33 -9.61 12.96
CA GLU A 32 1.06 -8.18 13.17
C GLU A 32 2.30 -7.30 12.90
N ILE A 33 3.50 -7.76 13.28
CA ILE A 33 4.75 -6.99 13.09
C ILE A 33 5.27 -7.11 11.66
N VAL A 34 5.09 -8.26 11.00
CA VAL A 34 5.64 -8.51 9.65
C VAL A 34 4.64 -8.14 8.55
N ARG A 35 3.36 -7.88 8.86
CA ARG A 35 2.29 -7.59 7.87
C ARG A 35 2.33 -8.57 6.69
N TRP A 36 2.42 -9.86 7.00
CA TRP A 36 2.85 -10.89 6.06
C TRP A 36 1.69 -11.38 5.16
N ASP A 37 1.36 -10.60 4.13
CA ASP A 37 0.29 -10.90 3.16
C ASP A 37 0.81 -11.76 1.98
N ILE A 38 1.40 -12.93 2.25
CA ILE A 38 1.90 -13.85 1.20
C ILE A 38 1.00 -15.08 0.98
N LEU A 39 -0.03 -15.30 1.79
CA LEU A 39 -0.96 -16.41 1.58
C LEU A 39 -2.13 -15.98 0.68
N PRO A 40 -2.48 -16.77 -0.36
CA PRO A 40 -3.65 -16.50 -1.19
C PRO A 40 -4.91 -16.31 -0.32
N ASP A 41 -5.80 -15.39 -0.70
CA ASP A 41 -6.98 -14.94 0.08
C ASP A 41 -7.82 -16.07 0.73
N ALA A 42 -7.85 -17.25 0.11
CA ALA A 42 -8.57 -18.41 0.64
C ALA A 42 -7.92 -19.05 1.88
N TRP A 43 -6.59 -18.97 2.01
CA TRP A 43 -5.83 -19.56 3.12
C TRP A 43 -5.61 -18.58 4.27
N SER A 44 -5.52 -17.27 3.99
CA SER A 44 -5.34 -16.23 5.01
C SER A 44 -6.50 -16.21 6.01
N LEU A 45 -7.73 -16.38 5.55
CA LEU A 45 -8.94 -16.42 6.37
C LEU A 45 -8.97 -17.63 7.33
N LEU A 46 -8.57 -18.80 6.83
CA LEU A 46 -8.57 -20.04 7.59
C LEU A 46 -7.45 -20.05 8.64
N VAL A 47 -6.24 -19.62 8.26
CA VAL A 47 -5.09 -19.52 9.18
C VAL A 47 -5.33 -18.46 10.25
N ARG A 48 -5.88 -17.30 9.89
CA ARG A 48 -6.20 -16.22 10.84
C ARG A 48 -7.32 -16.63 11.79
N ALA A 49 -8.35 -17.32 11.31
CA ALA A 49 -9.40 -17.88 12.17
C ALA A 49 -8.83 -18.93 13.13
N LEU A 50 -7.89 -19.77 12.68
CA LEU A 50 -7.26 -20.82 13.49
C LEU A 50 -6.32 -20.24 14.55
N LEU A 51 -5.56 -19.18 14.23
CA LEU A 51 -4.71 -18.45 15.18
C LEU A 51 -5.53 -17.73 16.26
N VAL A 52 -6.61 -17.03 15.86
CA VAL A 52 -7.50 -16.35 16.81
C VAL A 52 -8.21 -17.38 17.71
N ALA A 53 -8.73 -18.47 17.13
CA ALA A 53 -9.34 -19.55 17.91
C ALA A 53 -8.32 -20.19 18.86
N GLY A 54 -7.09 -20.44 18.39
CA GLY A 54 -5.98 -20.97 19.19
C GLY A 54 -5.62 -20.07 20.37
N GLY A 55 -5.48 -18.76 20.14
CA GLY A 55 -5.17 -17.77 21.18
C GLY A 55 -6.27 -17.63 22.25
N ILE A 56 -7.54 -17.75 21.86
CA ILE A 56 -8.67 -17.68 22.79
C ILE A 56 -8.76 -18.95 23.63
N ILE A 57 -8.62 -20.12 23.00
CA ILE A 57 -8.58 -21.41 23.71
C ILE A 57 -7.47 -21.36 24.77
N ALA A 58 -6.28 -20.92 24.36
CA ALA A 58 -5.14 -20.70 25.22
C ALA A 58 -5.42 -19.76 26.42
N PHE A 59 -5.99 -18.58 26.18
CA PHE A 59 -6.32 -17.63 27.25
C PHE A 59 -7.31 -18.21 28.25
N VAL A 60 -8.37 -18.86 27.78
CA VAL A 60 -9.38 -19.54 28.62
C VAL A 60 -8.72 -20.62 29.49
N LEU A 61 -7.72 -21.32 28.95
CA LEU A 61 -7.01 -22.37 29.67
C LEU A 61 -6.05 -21.83 30.73
N VAL A 62 -5.39 -20.69 30.48
CA VAL A 62 -4.59 -19.99 31.50
C VAL A 62 -5.49 -19.55 32.66
N VAL A 63 -6.64 -18.93 32.37
CA VAL A 63 -7.60 -18.50 33.39
C VAL A 63 -8.17 -19.70 34.17
N MET A 64 -8.50 -20.80 33.49
CA MET A 64 -8.91 -22.04 34.16
C MET A 64 -7.81 -22.61 35.05
N ASN A 65 -6.55 -22.55 34.65
CA ASN A 65 -5.42 -23.05 35.44
C ASN A 65 -5.19 -22.21 36.71
N VAL A 66 -5.35 -20.89 36.62
CA VAL A 66 -5.31 -19.99 37.79
C VAL A 66 -6.48 -20.27 38.74
N MET A 67 -7.70 -20.44 38.20
CA MET A 67 -8.89 -20.76 38.99
C MET A 67 -8.77 -22.13 39.68
N ILE A 68 -8.23 -23.14 38.99
CA ILE A 68 -7.97 -24.47 39.56
C ILE A 68 -6.87 -24.39 40.64
N SER A 69 -5.81 -23.60 40.42
CA SER A 69 -4.76 -23.41 41.42
C SER A 69 -5.28 -22.71 42.69
N LEU A 70 -6.14 -21.71 42.52
CA LEU A 70 -6.84 -21.06 43.64
C LEU A 70 -7.82 -22.00 44.34
N ALA A 71 -8.54 -22.83 43.59
CA ALA A 71 -9.44 -23.84 44.14
C ALA A 71 -8.69 -24.92 44.94
N LEU A 72 -7.53 -25.36 44.46
CA LEU A 72 -6.66 -26.31 45.17
C LEU A 72 -6.04 -25.71 46.42
N LEU A 73 -5.66 -24.42 46.39
CA LEU A 73 -5.22 -23.68 47.57
C LEU A 73 -6.33 -23.58 48.61
N ALA A 74 -7.54 -23.23 48.18
CA ALA A 74 -8.73 -23.18 49.03
C ALA A 74 -9.08 -24.56 49.62
N GLU A 75 -9.00 -25.64 48.83
CA GLU A 75 -9.21 -27.01 49.29
C GLU A 75 -8.14 -27.45 50.30
N SER A 76 -6.87 -27.09 50.08
CA SER A 76 -5.79 -27.39 51.04
C SER A 76 -5.95 -26.64 52.36
N ASN A 77 -6.45 -25.40 52.33
CA ASN A 77 -6.74 -24.61 53.52
C ASN A 77 -8.00 -25.11 54.23
N ALA A 78 -9.03 -25.53 53.49
CA ALA A 78 -10.25 -26.12 54.04
C ALA A 78 -10.00 -27.50 54.67
N SER A 79 -9.12 -28.31 54.05
CA SER A 79 -8.67 -29.59 54.61
C SER A 79 -7.81 -29.42 55.86
N ARG A 80 -7.04 -28.32 55.97
CA ARG A 80 -6.35 -27.95 57.22
C ARG A 80 -7.29 -27.45 58.30
N ALA A 81 -8.46 -26.93 57.92
CA ALA A 81 -9.50 -26.45 58.83
C ALA A 81 -10.56 -27.52 59.18
N ASP A 82 -10.35 -28.77 58.78
CA ASP A 82 -11.23 -29.93 59.03
C ASP A 82 -12.70 -29.72 58.64
N LEU A 83 -12.93 -28.94 57.56
CA LEU A 83 -14.27 -28.67 57.07
C LEU A 83 -14.85 -29.90 56.35
N PRO A 84 -16.12 -30.29 56.62
CA PRO A 84 -16.74 -31.46 56.02
C PRO A 84 -16.91 -31.31 54.51
N ASN A 85 -16.70 -32.41 53.79
CA ASN A 85 -16.70 -32.44 52.34
C ASN A 85 -18.14 -32.42 51.79
N TYR A 86 -18.64 -31.24 51.41
CA TYR A 86 -19.98 -31.09 50.87
C TYR A 86 -20.04 -31.48 49.39
N GLY A 87 -20.95 -32.39 49.03
CA GLY A 87 -21.21 -32.77 47.64
C GLY A 87 -21.77 -31.61 46.81
N ILE A 88 -21.18 -31.36 45.64
CA ILE A 88 -21.62 -30.30 44.71
C ILE A 88 -23.02 -30.62 44.19
N SER A 89 -23.98 -29.69 44.34
CA SER A 89 -25.35 -29.89 43.87
C SER A 89 -25.42 -29.96 42.34
N THR A 90 -26.26 -30.85 41.83
CA THR A 90 -26.49 -31.04 40.38
C THR A 90 -27.02 -29.77 39.69
N GLN A 91 -27.74 -28.91 40.42
CA GLN A 91 -28.21 -27.62 39.93
C GLN A 91 -27.07 -26.62 39.68
N VAL A 92 -26.07 -26.56 40.56
CA VAL A 92 -24.90 -25.68 40.38
C VAL A 92 -24.07 -26.15 39.17
N LYS A 93 -23.88 -27.48 39.03
CA LYS A 93 -23.20 -28.07 37.86
C LYS A 93 -23.90 -27.73 36.53
N ARG A 94 -25.24 -27.73 36.52
CA ARG A 94 -26.04 -27.34 35.35
C ARG A 94 -25.93 -25.85 35.03
N ARG A 95 -25.98 -24.97 36.05
CA ARG A 95 -25.84 -23.51 35.86
C ARG A 95 -24.45 -23.12 35.34
N VAL A 96 -23.39 -23.74 35.85
CA VAL A 96 -22.01 -23.52 35.37
C VAL A 96 -21.83 -23.99 33.92
N ARG A 97 -22.41 -25.14 33.55
CA ARG A 97 -22.39 -25.61 32.15
C ARG A 97 -23.13 -24.64 31.23
N GLN A 98 -24.28 -24.11 31.67
CA GLN A 98 -25.04 -23.13 30.90
C GLN A 98 -24.29 -21.80 30.75
N SER A 99 -23.63 -21.31 31.79
CA SER A 99 -22.83 -20.07 31.70
C SER A 99 -21.63 -20.22 30.76
N ILE A 100 -20.96 -21.38 30.75
CA ILE A 100 -19.88 -21.67 29.80
C ILE A 100 -20.41 -21.64 28.36
N VAL A 101 -21.55 -22.29 28.08
CA VAL A 101 -22.12 -22.31 26.73
C VAL A 101 -22.52 -20.90 26.27
N ILE A 102 -23.15 -20.11 27.15
CA ILE A 102 -23.52 -18.72 26.85
C ILE A 102 -22.28 -17.87 26.58
N ALA A 103 -21.21 -18.03 27.37
CA ALA A 103 -19.96 -17.32 27.18
C ALA A 103 -19.30 -17.67 25.83
N ILE A 104 -19.27 -18.95 25.44
CA ILE A 104 -18.74 -19.39 24.14
C ILE A 104 -19.53 -18.78 22.99
N VAL A 105 -20.88 -18.79 23.07
CA VAL A 105 -21.75 -18.20 22.05
C VAL A 105 -21.53 -16.68 21.96
N ALA A 106 -21.41 -15.99 23.10
CA ALA A 106 -21.15 -14.56 23.13
C ALA A 106 -19.78 -14.20 22.50
N ILE A 107 -18.73 -14.98 22.81
CA ILE A 107 -17.40 -14.80 22.22
C ILE A 107 -17.43 -15.05 20.71
N ALA A 108 -18.11 -16.11 20.25
CA ALA A 108 -18.26 -16.40 18.83
C ALA A 108 -18.99 -15.28 18.07
N LEU A 109 -20.04 -14.72 18.65
CA LEU A 109 -20.77 -13.58 18.09
C LEU A 109 -19.93 -12.30 18.06
N LEU A 110 -19.13 -12.03 19.10
CA LEU A 110 -18.23 -10.86 19.14
C LEU A 110 -17.14 -10.95 18.08
N ILE A 111 -16.51 -12.12 17.90
CA ILE A 111 -15.47 -12.32 16.89
C ILE A 111 -16.05 -12.28 15.47
N GLY A 112 -17.17 -12.98 15.25
CA GLY A 112 -17.87 -12.99 13.97
C GLY A 112 -18.32 -11.58 13.59
N GLY A 113 -18.88 -10.83 14.55
CA GLY A 113 -19.23 -9.41 14.37
C GLY A 113 -18.02 -8.55 14.03
N LEU A 114 -16.89 -8.72 14.74
CA LEU A 114 -15.67 -7.96 14.49
C LEU A 114 -15.10 -8.21 13.08
N GLN A 115 -15.08 -9.48 12.63
CA GLN A 115 -14.61 -9.85 11.30
C GLN A 115 -15.48 -9.23 10.19
N ILE A 116 -16.81 -9.28 10.34
CA ILE A 116 -17.73 -8.66 9.40
C ILE A 116 -17.51 -7.14 9.36
N THR A 117 -17.37 -6.49 10.52
CA THR A 117 -17.10 -5.04 10.54
C THR A 117 -15.76 -4.66 9.92
N ASN A 118 -14.72 -5.47 10.11
CA ASN A 118 -13.42 -5.24 9.49
C ASN A 118 -13.48 -5.44 7.98
N HIS A 119 -14.20 -6.46 7.51
CA HIS A 119 -14.41 -6.68 6.08
C HIS A 119 -15.21 -5.55 5.42
N LEU A 120 -16.25 -5.05 6.10
CA LEU A 120 -17.01 -3.89 5.61
C LEU A 120 -16.16 -2.62 5.58
N ARG A 121 -15.30 -2.41 6.59
CA ARG A 121 -14.36 -1.28 6.62
C ARG A 121 -13.30 -1.37 5.51
N SER A 122 -12.75 -2.55 5.26
CA SER A 122 -11.76 -2.72 4.19
C SER A 122 -12.38 -2.54 2.81
N GLN A 123 -13.61 -3.03 2.60
CA GLN A 123 -14.35 -2.75 1.36
C GLN A 123 -14.66 -1.26 1.18
N ALA A 124 -15.06 -0.57 2.26
CA ALA A 124 -15.31 0.87 2.21
C ALA A 124 -14.03 1.64 1.87
N ALA A 125 -12.91 1.32 2.51
CA ALA A 125 -11.60 1.93 2.22
C ALA A 125 -11.10 1.62 0.79
N ALA A 126 -11.36 0.41 0.28
CA ALA A 126 -11.04 0.06 -1.11
C ALA A 126 -11.88 0.89 -2.10
N ARG A 127 -13.18 1.06 -1.84
CA ARG A 127 -14.03 1.92 -2.68
C ARG A 127 -13.59 3.39 -2.63
N GLU A 128 -13.26 3.89 -1.45
CA GLU A 128 -12.77 5.25 -1.27
C GLU A 128 -11.45 5.48 -2.03
N SER A 129 -10.47 4.58 -1.90
CA SER A 129 -9.22 4.67 -2.65
C SER A 129 -9.40 4.54 -4.16
N GLN A 130 -10.34 3.72 -4.64
CA GLN A 130 -10.66 3.64 -6.06
C GLN A 130 -11.28 4.95 -6.59
N LEU A 131 -12.18 5.56 -5.81
CA LEU A 131 -12.80 6.84 -6.15
C LEU A 131 -11.75 7.95 -6.18
N GLU A 132 -10.88 8.01 -5.16
CA GLU A 132 -9.80 8.98 -5.08
C GLU A 132 -8.80 8.82 -6.24
N PHE A 133 -8.40 7.58 -6.56
CA PHE A 133 -7.55 7.30 -7.72
C PHE A 133 -8.18 7.79 -9.04
N THR A 134 -9.48 7.50 -9.23
CA THR A 134 -10.21 7.91 -10.43
C THR A 134 -10.36 9.43 -10.51
N GLN A 135 -10.60 10.08 -9.37
CA GLN A 135 -10.70 11.54 -9.30
C GLN A 135 -9.36 12.20 -9.60
N ALA A 136 -8.28 11.76 -8.96
CA ALA A 136 -6.93 12.24 -9.23
C ALA A 136 -6.54 12.03 -10.70
N GLN A 137 -6.90 10.89 -11.30
CA GLN A 137 -6.68 10.64 -12.72
C GLN A 137 -7.39 11.67 -13.61
N ASN A 138 -8.68 11.95 -13.34
CA ASN A 138 -9.44 12.93 -14.12
C ASN A 138 -8.89 14.36 -13.96
N ASP A 139 -8.45 14.71 -12.74
CA ASP A 139 -7.82 16.01 -12.46
C ASP A 139 -6.51 16.16 -13.25
N LEU A 140 -5.69 15.11 -13.31
CA LEU A 140 -4.44 15.10 -14.07
C LEU A 140 -4.66 15.15 -15.58
N ASP A 141 -5.67 14.44 -16.10
CA ASP A 141 -6.05 14.52 -17.52
C ASP A 141 -6.48 15.95 -17.90
N THR A 142 -7.17 16.65 -17.00
CA THR A 142 -7.57 18.06 -17.21
C THR A 142 -6.37 19.01 -17.05
N ALA A 143 -5.50 18.77 -16.07
CA ALA A 143 -4.30 19.57 -15.84
C ALA A 143 -3.31 19.47 -17.00
N LEU A 144 -3.20 18.31 -17.63
CA LEU A 144 -2.29 18.08 -18.75
C LEU A 144 -2.54 19.05 -19.90
N ASP A 145 -3.81 19.25 -20.28
CA ASP A 145 -4.21 20.17 -21.35
C ASP A 145 -3.70 21.59 -21.05
N GLN A 146 -3.97 22.07 -19.83
CA GLN A 146 -3.53 23.38 -19.37
C GLN A 146 -2.00 23.49 -19.29
N VAL A 147 -1.30 22.44 -18.87
CA VAL A 147 0.17 22.43 -18.78
C VAL A 147 0.80 22.48 -20.17
N LEU A 148 0.24 21.78 -21.16
CA LEU A 148 0.74 21.80 -22.54
C LEU A 148 0.70 23.22 -23.12
N ASP A 149 -0.37 23.97 -22.85
CA ASP A 149 -0.53 25.36 -23.28
C ASP A 149 0.47 26.34 -22.64
N LEU A 150 1.06 26.00 -21.50
CA LEU A 150 2.09 26.83 -20.84
C LEU A 150 3.45 26.77 -21.55
N PHE A 151 3.66 25.82 -22.46
CA PHE A 151 4.90 25.73 -23.23
C PHE A 151 4.91 26.76 -24.36
N SER A 152 5.55 27.90 -24.10
CA SER A 152 5.68 28.96 -25.11
C SER A 152 6.41 28.48 -26.37
N PRO A 153 6.11 29.05 -27.56
CA PRO A 153 6.79 28.67 -28.80
C PRO A 153 8.32 28.76 -28.74
N SER A 154 8.86 29.74 -28.00
CA SER A 154 10.31 29.91 -27.80
C SER A 154 10.90 28.81 -26.91
N LEU A 155 10.15 28.33 -25.92
CA LEU A 155 10.56 27.21 -25.08
C LEU A 155 10.52 25.90 -25.86
N VAL A 156 9.44 25.64 -26.60
CA VAL A 156 9.28 24.48 -27.50
C VAL A 156 10.43 24.41 -28.50
N GLU A 157 10.76 25.54 -29.14
CA GLU A 157 11.90 25.63 -30.04
C GLU A 157 13.24 25.31 -29.34
N ALA A 158 13.47 25.88 -28.15
CA ALA A 158 14.72 25.66 -27.42
C ALA A 158 14.87 24.20 -26.94
N ILE A 159 13.75 23.51 -26.66
CA ILE A 159 13.71 22.08 -26.36
C ILE A 159 14.11 21.27 -27.61
N GLU A 160 13.48 21.53 -28.76
CA GLU A 160 13.76 20.80 -30.01
C GLU A 160 15.23 20.93 -30.42
N THR A 161 15.78 22.15 -30.37
CA THR A 161 17.16 22.41 -30.80
C THR A 161 18.20 22.11 -29.73
N ASN A 162 17.79 21.67 -28.54
CA ASN A 162 18.66 21.45 -27.37
C ASN A 162 19.51 22.69 -27.00
N THR A 163 18.92 23.88 -27.13
CA THR A 163 19.58 25.19 -26.88
C THR A 163 18.96 25.92 -25.69
N LEU A 164 18.40 25.20 -24.71
CA LEU A 164 17.72 25.77 -23.53
C LEU A 164 18.60 26.76 -22.76
N SER A 165 19.88 26.41 -22.56
CA SER A 165 20.85 27.26 -21.86
C SER A 165 21.27 28.47 -22.70
N GLU A 166 21.48 28.29 -24.00
CA GLU A 166 21.96 29.33 -24.92
C GLU A 166 20.90 30.39 -25.16
N LYS A 167 19.63 29.98 -25.32
CA LYS A 167 18.48 30.87 -25.53
C LYS A 167 17.91 31.45 -24.22
N GLY A 168 18.57 31.22 -23.08
CA GLY A 168 18.13 31.71 -21.77
C GLY A 168 16.78 31.15 -21.29
N GLN A 169 16.30 30.05 -21.88
CA GLN A 169 14.99 29.46 -21.57
C GLN A 169 15.00 28.53 -20.37
N LEU A 170 16.19 28.18 -19.84
CA LEU A 170 16.31 27.26 -18.71
C LEU A 170 15.57 27.74 -17.45
N GLY A 171 15.58 29.04 -17.19
CA GLY A 171 14.83 29.64 -16.08
C GLY A 171 13.32 29.57 -16.28
N ASN A 172 12.84 29.74 -17.51
CA ASN A 172 11.43 29.61 -17.84
C ASN A 172 10.96 28.16 -17.69
N LEU A 173 11.76 27.21 -18.18
CA LEU A 173 11.49 25.78 -18.00
C LEU A 173 11.45 25.39 -16.52
N SER A 174 12.44 25.82 -15.73
CA SER A 174 12.50 25.55 -14.30
C SER A 174 11.29 26.11 -13.56
N LYS A 175 10.88 27.35 -13.86
CA LYS A 175 9.69 27.97 -13.28
C LYS A 175 8.42 27.20 -13.66
N LEU A 176 8.26 26.82 -14.92
CA LEU A 176 7.11 26.03 -15.38
C LEU A 176 7.05 24.70 -14.63
N LEU A 177 8.11 23.90 -14.67
CA LEU A 177 8.13 22.57 -14.03
C LEU A 177 7.95 22.65 -12.50
N SER A 178 8.42 23.72 -11.86
CA SER A 178 8.27 23.91 -10.41
C SER A 178 6.91 24.51 -10.02
N ALA A 179 6.21 25.17 -10.95
CA ALA A 179 4.88 25.72 -10.71
C ALA A 179 3.77 24.66 -10.86
N VAL A 180 3.99 23.60 -11.63
CA VAL A 180 2.97 22.54 -11.83
C VAL A 180 2.53 21.91 -10.49
N PRO A 181 3.43 21.46 -9.58
CA PRO A 181 3.00 20.85 -8.32
C PRO A 181 2.20 21.78 -7.40
N THR A 182 2.37 23.11 -7.53
CA THR A 182 1.70 24.09 -6.68
C THR A 182 0.44 24.69 -7.30
N SER A 183 0.27 24.55 -8.62
CA SER A 183 -0.83 25.17 -9.36
C SER A 183 -2.01 24.22 -9.64
N PHE A 184 -1.79 22.92 -9.50
CA PHE A 184 -2.80 21.90 -9.82
C PHE A 184 -3.11 21.00 -8.61
N SER A 185 -4.35 20.52 -8.54
CA SER A 185 -4.80 19.54 -7.55
C SER A 185 -3.93 18.28 -7.56
N HIS A 186 -3.79 17.62 -6.42
CA HIS A 186 -2.97 16.40 -6.25
C HIS A 186 -1.48 16.59 -6.57
N SER A 187 -1.02 17.85 -6.61
CA SER A 187 0.38 18.27 -6.74
C SER A 187 1.22 17.46 -7.74
N PRO A 188 0.83 17.44 -9.03
CA PRO A 188 1.55 16.67 -10.03
C PRO A 188 3.00 17.11 -10.19
N ILE A 189 3.88 16.13 -10.34
CA ILE A 189 5.25 16.33 -10.81
C ILE A 189 5.23 16.29 -12.33
N ALA A 190 5.67 17.39 -12.96
CA ALA A 190 5.90 17.45 -14.39
C ALA A 190 7.28 16.90 -14.74
N THR A 191 7.31 15.92 -15.65
CA THR A 191 8.52 15.35 -16.23
C THR A 191 8.45 15.45 -17.75
N LEU A 192 9.53 15.87 -18.37
CA LEU A 192 9.72 15.86 -19.81
C LEU A 192 10.59 14.70 -20.23
N VAL A 193 10.24 14.04 -21.32
CA VAL A 193 11.14 13.15 -22.06
C VAL A 193 11.43 13.77 -23.42
N VAL A 194 12.71 13.98 -23.71
CA VAL A 194 13.18 14.56 -24.97
C VAL A 194 14.18 13.62 -25.63
N PRO A 195 14.35 13.64 -26.97
CA PRO A 195 15.44 12.95 -27.63
C PRO A 195 16.80 13.45 -27.11
N ALA A 196 17.71 12.53 -26.81
CA ALA A 196 19.05 12.89 -26.37
C ALA A 196 19.93 13.26 -27.58
N ALA A 197 20.77 14.28 -27.44
CA ALA A 197 21.71 14.70 -28.48
C ALA A 197 23.04 13.93 -28.48
N GLN A 198 23.33 13.16 -27.42
CA GLN A 198 24.63 12.52 -27.20
C GLN A 198 24.49 11.00 -27.24
N ALA A 199 25.19 10.35 -28.17
CA ALA A 199 25.34 8.89 -28.16
C ALA A 199 26.11 8.44 -26.90
N PRO A 200 25.79 7.28 -26.30
CA PRO A 200 24.87 6.23 -26.76
C PRO A 200 23.40 6.42 -26.32
N PHE A 201 23.05 7.57 -25.75
CA PHE A 201 21.71 7.80 -25.19
C PHE A 201 20.70 8.16 -26.28
N LYS A 202 19.48 7.65 -26.14
CA LYS A 202 18.36 7.93 -27.05
C LYS A 202 17.39 8.96 -26.46
N TYR A 203 17.20 8.94 -25.14
CA TYR A 203 16.26 9.80 -24.44
C TYR A 203 16.91 10.50 -23.25
N ALA A 204 16.40 11.67 -22.92
CA ALA A 204 16.76 12.44 -21.75
C ALA A 204 15.48 12.79 -20.97
N ARG A 205 15.49 12.53 -19.67
CA ARG A 205 14.43 12.90 -18.73
C ARG A 205 14.81 14.21 -18.04
N ILE A 206 13.87 15.14 -18.01
CA ILE A 206 14.04 16.46 -17.40
C ILE A 206 12.85 16.74 -16.49
N ASN A 207 13.10 16.97 -15.22
CA ASN A 207 12.15 17.51 -14.24
C ASN A 207 12.76 18.75 -13.55
N SER A 208 12.06 19.30 -12.57
CA SER A 208 12.54 20.45 -11.81
C SER A 208 13.86 20.19 -11.06
N SER A 209 14.11 18.98 -10.56
CA SER A 209 15.34 18.63 -9.82
C SER A 209 16.57 18.40 -10.69
N ASN A 210 16.37 18.18 -12.00
CA ASN A 210 17.43 18.15 -13.01
C ASN A 210 17.96 19.56 -13.35
N ILE A 211 17.27 20.63 -12.96
CA ILE A 211 17.70 22.01 -13.19
C ILE A 211 18.21 22.61 -11.88
N ARG A 212 19.52 22.86 -11.81
CA ARG A 212 20.19 23.27 -10.56
C ARG A 212 20.97 24.56 -10.76
N SER A 213 21.13 25.34 -9.70
CA SER A 213 22.09 26.44 -9.70
C SER A 213 23.52 25.88 -9.71
N ALA A 214 24.39 26.44 -10.54
CA ALA A 214 25.83 26.18 -10.48
C ALA A 214 26.40 26.56 -9.12
N ASP A 215 27.58 26.01 -8.78
CA ASP A 215 28.25 26.23 -7.47
C ASP A 215 28.50 27.72 -7.14
N ASN A 216 28.51 28.59 -8.14
CA ASN A 216 28.65 30.04 -7.97
C ASN A 216 27.32 30.82 -7.90
N GLY A 217 26.17 30.13 -7.90
CA GLY A 217 24.82 30.70 -7.79
C GLY A 217 24.33 31.51 -8.99
N ALA A 218 25.19 31.83 -9.96
CA ALA A 218 24.91 32.82 -11.00
C ALA A 218 24.31 32.21 -12.28
N LYS A 219 24.44 30.90 -12.50
CA LYS A 219 23.99 30.24 -13.73
C LYS A 219 23.22 28.97 -13.43
N LEU A 220 22.09 28.77 -14.09
CA LEU A 220 21.38 27.50 -14.04
C LEU A 220 22.05 26.48 -14.96
N LEU A 221 22.12 25.24 -14.51
CA LEU A 221 22.66 24.08 -15.21
C LEU A 221 21.57 23.03 -15.37
N LEU A 222 21.57 22.37 -16.53
CA LEU A 222 20.71 21.24 -16.84
C LEU A 222 21.51 19.95 -16.73
N ALA A 223 21.11 19.07 -15.82
CA ALA A 223 21.68 17.74 -15.64
C ALA A 223 20.55 16.70 -15.80
N PRO A 224 20.20 16.34 -17.05
CA PRO A 224 19.11 15.41 -17.33
C PRO A 224 19.51 13.97 -17.00
N ASP A 225 18.54 13.12 -16.69
CA ASP A 225 18.79 11.69 -16.59
C ASP A 225 18.76 11.08 -18.00
N LEU A 226 19.86 10.45 -18.41
CA LEU A 226 20.05 9.95 -19.76
C LEU A 226 19.77 8.46 -19.87
N TYR A 227 19.04 8.06 -20.90
CA TYR A 227 18.61 6.68 -21.13
C TYR A 227 18.98 6.22 -22.55
N ALA A 228 19.75 5.15 -22.65
CA ALA A 228 19.97 4.45 -23.92
C ALA A 228 18.73 3.63 -24.31
N THR A 229 18.15 2.95 -23.31
CA THR A 229 16.85 2.26 -23.35
C THR A 229 16.21 2.38 -21.96
N PHE A 230 14.89 2.22 -21.87
CA PHE A 230 14.22 2.15 -20.57
C PHE A 230 14.26 0.72 -20.01
N PRO A 231 14.19 0.52 -18.68
CA PRO A 231 14.34 -0.82 -18.08
C PRO A 231 13.32 -1.85 -18.55
N THR A 232 12.13 -1.40 -18.98
CA THR A 232 11.13 -2.31 -19.56
C THR A 232 10.97 -2.04 -21.05
N THR A 233 10.90 -3.12 -21.83
CA THR A 233 10.64 -3.05 -23.29
C THR A 233 9.31 -2.34 -23.55
N LYS A 234 8.29 -2.64 -22.73
CA LYS A 234 6.96 -2.03 -22.83
C LYS A 234 6.99 -0.51 -22.64
N GLU A 235 7.74 0.01 -21.68
CA GLU A 235 7.93 1.46 -21.52
C GLU A 235 8.63 2.08 -22.73
N THR A 236 9.65 1.40 -23.27
CA THR A 236 10.34 1.87 -24.48
C THR A 236 9.39 1.94 -25.68
N GLU A 237 8.57 0.91 -25.90
CA GLU A 237 7.55 0.87 -26.96
C GLU A 237 6.51 1.98 -26.81
N VAL A 238 6.04 2.22 -25.58
CA VAL A 238 5.09 3.29 -25.27
C VAL A 238 5.66 4.65 -25.63
N ILE A 239 6.90 4.93 -25.21
CA ILE A 239 7.57 6.19 -25.50
C ILE A 239 7.81 6.37 -27.00
N GLU A 240 8.17 5.30 -27.71
CA GLU A 240 8.32 5.33 -29.17
C GLU A 240 7.01 5.59 -29.90
N GLN A 241 5.90 4.99 -29.43
CA GLN A 241 4.56 5.26 -29.98
C GLN A 241 4.16 6.72 -29.77
N LEU A 242 4.43 7.29 -28.59
CA LEU A 242 4.15 8.69 -28.29
C LEU A 242 4.95 9.64 -29.19
N PHE A 243 6.25 9.39 -29.38
CA PHE A 243 7.07 10.16 -30.34
C PHE A 243 6.62 9.97 -31.79
N ALA A 244 6.01 8.83 -32.13
CA ALA A 244 5.36 8.60 -33.42
C ALA A 244 3.97 9.25 -33.53
N GLY A 245 3.50 9.97 -32.50
CA GLY A 245 2.19 10.62 -32.47
C GLY A 245 1.01 9.64 -32.32
N LYS A 246 1.26 8.44 -31.80
CA LYS A 246 0.24 7.41 -31.57
C LYS A 246 -0.08 7.29 -30.08
N LEU A 247 -1.36 7.08 -29.76
CA LEU A 247 -1.80 6.84 -28.39
C LEU A 247 -1.52 5.37 -28.00
N PRO A 248 -0.69 5.11 -26.98
CA PRO A 248 -0.43 3.75 -26.50
C PRO A 248 -1.66 3.18 -25.77
N THR A 249 -1.93 1.89 -25.96
CA THR A 249 -2.98 1.18 -25.20
C THR A 249 -2.35 0.38 -24.08
N LEU A 250 -2.46 0.86 -22.85
CA LEU A 250 -2.02 0.11 -21.67
C LEU A 250 -3.21 -0.66 -21.10
N LYS A 251 -3.18 -1.99 -21.14
CA LYS A 251 -4.23 -2.85 -20.52
C LYS A 251 -3.78 -3.51 -19.22
N GLU A 252 -2.51 -3.37 -18.87
CA GLU A 252 -1.91 -4.01 -17.71
C GLU A 252 -1.11 -2.96 -16.94
N SER A 253 -0.78 -3.25 -15.70
CA SER A 253 0.12 -2.44 -14.90
C SER A 253 1.50 -2.30 -15.57
N LEU A 254 1.96 -1.07 -15.66
CA LEU A 254 3.27 -0.65 -16.11
C LEU A 254 3.85 0.24 -15.00
N SER A 255 4.91 -0.26 -14.35
CA SER A 255 5.68 0.49 -13.36
C SER A 255 7.04 0.85 -13.95
N GLY A 256 7.02 1.72 -14.97
CA GLY A 256 8.23 2.22 -15.64
C GLY A 256 9.04 3.21 -14.79
N GLN A 257 10.17 3.66 -15.34
CA GLN A 257 10.98 4.72 -14.71
C GLN A 257 10.40 6.12 -14.94
N VAL A 258 9.80 6.34 -16.10
CA VAL A 258 9.09 7.55 -16.51
C VAL A 258 7.60 7.30 -16.50
N ILE A 259 7.11 6.35 -17.31
CA ILE A 259 5.66 6.13 -17.47
C ILE A 259 5.21 5.07 -16.46
N LYS A 260 4.36 5.49 -15.51
CA LYS A 260 3.76 4.61 -14.50
C LYS A 260 2.25 4.76 -14.56
N ASN A 261 1.53 3.70 -14.90
CA ASN A 261 0.07 3.72 -14.87
C ASN A 261 -0.53 3.14 -13.58
N THR A 262 0.32 2.74 -12.64
CA THR A 262 -0.06 2.25 -11.29
C THR A 262 -0.31 3.39 -10.30
N LEU A 263 0.02 4.61 -10.70
CA LEU A 263 -0.30 5.87 -10.02
C LEU A 263 -1.13 6.72 -10.99
N PRO A 264 -1.98 7.63 -10.49
CA PRO A 264 -2.63 8.61 -11.34
C PRO A 264 -1.57 9.40 -12.09
N SER A 265 -1.68 9.35 -13.41
CA SER A 265 -0.74 10.01 -14.32
C SER A 265 -1.41 10.34 -15.64
N SER A 266 -0.91 11.36 -16.32
CA SER A 266 -1.37 11.71 -17.65
C SER A 266 -0.19 12.12 -18.51
N TRP A 267 -0.28 11.90 -19.82
CA TRP A 267 0.79 12.27 -20.74
C TRP A 267 0.28 12.85 -22.05
N GLY A 268 1.04 13.81 -22.57
CA GLY A 268 0.82 14.44 -23.84
C GLY A 268 2.14 14.65 -24.57
N ILE A 269 2.09 15.27 -25.73
CA ILE A 269 3.27 15.53 -26.54
C ILE A 269 3.39 17.00 -26.89
N LEU A 270 4.61 17.52 -26.85
CA LEU A 270 4.91 18.81 -27.44
C LEU A 270 5.19 18.61 -28.92
N LYS A 271 4.55 19.41 -29.77
CA LYS A 271 4.72 19.39 -31.22
C LYS A 271 5.31 20.68 -31.73
N ARG A 272 6.18 20.54 -32.73
CA ARG A 272 6.62 21.63 -33.58
C ARG A 272 6.66 21.14 -35.02
N ASN A 273 6.09 21.92 -35.94
CA ASN A 273 6.01 21.58 -37.37
C ASN A 273 5.40 20.18 -37.63
N GLY A 274 4.39 19.79 -36.85
CA GLY A 274 3.71 18.49 -36.98
C GLY A 274 4.47 17.29 -36.41
N LYS A 275 5.69 17.47 -35.88
CA LYS A 275 6.51 16.41 -35.28
C LYS A 275 6.48 16.50 -33.76
N ALA A 276 6.38 15.36 -33.07
CA ALA A 276 6.54 15.29 -31.62
C ALA A 276 8.02 15.50 -31.25
N ILE A 277 8.29 16.48 -30.40
CA ILE A 277 9.65 16.84 -29.96
C ILE A 277 9.92 16.47 -28.51
N ALA A 278 8.86 16.35 -27.70
CA ALA A 278 8.96 15.96 -26.29
C ALA A 278 7.67 15.27 -25.86
N ILE A 279 7.75 14.46 -24.82
CA ILE A 279 6.61 13.92 -24.08
C ILE A 279 6.54 14.70 -22.77
N VAL A 280 5.36 15.23 -22.45
CA VAL A 280 5.05 15.80 -21.13
C VAL A 280 4.32 14.74 -20.34
N TYR A 281 4.84 14.38 -19.18
CA TYR A 281 4.26 13.40 -18.28
C TYR A 281 4.00 14.06 -16.92
N LEU A 282 2.75 13.98 -16.47
CA LEU A 282 2.30 14.42 -15.16
C LEU A 282 2.01 13.19 -14.31
N GLN A 283 2.51 13.17 -13.08
CA GLN A 283 2.22 12.11 -12.13
C GLN A 283 1.96 12.70 -10.75
N SER A 284 0.95 12.18 -10.05
CA SER A 284 0.81 12.46 -8.62
C SER A 284 1.70 11.52 -7.81
N ASP A 285 2.49 12.08 -6.90
CA ASP A 285 3.35 11.33 -5.97
C ASP A 285 2.76 11.26 -4.55
N THR A 286 1.58 11.87 -4.34
CA THR A 286 0.97 12.05 -3.02
C THR A 286 -0.50 11.69 -3.04
N LEU A 287 -0.81 10.38 -3.05
CA LEU A 287 -2.15 9.92 -2.68
C LEU A 287 -2.10 9.39 -1.25
N PRO A 288 -2.89 9.96 -0.33
CA PRO A 288 -3.10 9.39 1.00
C PRO A 288 -3.49 7.90 0.88
N GLY A 289 -2.76 7.02 1.57
CA GLY A 289 -3.05 5.58 1.57
C GLY A 289 -2.41 4.77 0.45
N PHE A 290 -1.68 5.41 -0.48
CA PHE A 290 -0.81 4.71 -1.43
C PHE A 290 0.59 4.58 -0.83
N ASP A 291 0.94 3.36 -0.42
CA ASP A 291 2.30 3.01 -0.02
C ASP A 291 3.10 2.66 -1.29
N PRO A 292 4.20 3.37 -1.61
CA PRO A 292 5.02 3.08 -2.79
C PRO A 292 5.67 1.69 -2.78
N TYR A 293 5.68 1.01 -1.63
CA TYR A 293 6.21 -0.35 -1.46
C TYR A 293 5.14 -1.43 -1.61
N ILE A 294 3.85 -1.06 -1.69
CA ILE A 294 2.75 -1.99 -1.95
C ILE A 294 2.35 -1.84 -3.42
N PRO A 295 2.33 -2.94 -4.21
CA PRO A 295 1.81 -2.88 -5.57
C PRO A 295 0.41 -2.29 -5.57
N SER A 296 0.23 -1.15 -6.24
CA SER A 296 -1.11 -0.56 -6.40
C SER A 296 -2.06 -1.59 -6.98
N ALA A 297 -3.20 -1.79 -6.33
CA ALA A 297 -4.30 -2.60 -6.86
C ALA A 297 -4.95 -1.96 -8.10
N TYR A 298 -4.65 -0.69 -8.38
CA TYR A 298 -5.29 0.11 -9.41
C TYR A 298 -4.29 0.50 -10.49
N HIS A 299 -4.76 0.48 -11.73
CA HIS A 299 -4.04 1.04 -12.86
C HIS A 299 -5.03 1.71 -13.81
N HIS A 300 -4.54 2.68 -14.58
CA HIS A 300 -5.32 3.30 -15.65
C HIS A 300 -4.75 2.91 -17.03
N ASN A 301 -5.57 3.06 -18.08
CA ASN A 301 -5.19 2.68 -19.44
C ASN A 301 -4.44 3.77 -20.21
N GLY A 302 -4.12 4.87 -19.52
CA GLY A 302 -3.65 6.11 -20.13
C GLY A 302 -4.77 7.10 -20.46
N PRO A 303 -4.41 8.28 -21.00
CA PRO A 303 -5.35 9.31 -21.39
C PRO A 303 -6.19 8.83 -22.57
N LYS A 304 -7.42 9.34 -22.69
CA LYS A 304 -8.38 8.94 -23.74
C LYS A 304 -7.98 9.39 -25.14
N SER A 305 -7.18 10.44 -25.23
CA SER A 305 -6.69 11.04 -26.47
C SER A 305 -5.27 11.53 -26.27
N LEU A 306 -4.50 11.56 -27.36
CA LEU A 306 -3.15 12.11 -27.33
C LEU A 306 -3.20 13.63 -27.47
N LEU A 307 -3.11 14.33 -26.34
CA LEU A 307 -3.09 15.79 -26.29
C LEU A 307 -1.75 16.35 -26.77
N SER A 308 -1.79 17.52 -27.38
CA SER A 308 -0.61 18.30 -27.76
C SER A 308 -0.87 19.79 -27.67
N ASN A 309 0.20 20.56 -27.48
CA ASN A 309 0.19 22.03 -27.58
C ASN A 309 -0.09 22.52 -29.02
#